data_AF-A0A537LRI4-F1
#
_entry.id   AF-A0A537LRI4-F1
#
_cell.length_a   1.000
_cell.length_b   1.000
_cell.length_c   1.000
_cell.angle_alpha   90.00
_cell.angle_beta   90.00
_cell.angle_gamma   90.00
#
_symmetry.space_group_name_H-M   'P 1'
#
loop_
_entity.id
_entity.type
_entity.pdbx_description
1 polymer ?
#
loop_
_entity_poly.entity_id
_entity_poly.type
_entity_poly.pdbx_seq_one_letter_code
_entity_poly.pdbx_strand_id
1 'polypeptide(L)'
;MQGHPFRAPERGERGIDAPDDRGAGGRQAGGGEGHADAPDPADVGGVARASTSWILTSTTGERGEAVQASPLRVWPLAALLILVLVRAALAARTPVIDDEGYYWLWSRHLNLSYLDHPPLVAWLDAIATSAGRTEWLLRVPAMAATLGTTLVLYGLGRDLFGAPAGLRAAALYVAVPVFALQAIHAIPDPLLYLWWAAAMWAFWRAVHGEPRMWWACGLALGLGVLSKYAALVLPVAMLG
;
A
#
# COMPACT_ATOMS: atom_id res chain seq x y z
N MET A 1 29.02 -29.35 47.96
CA MET A 1 27.72 -29.42 47.25
C MET A 1 28.05 -29.67 45.78
N GLN A 2 28.13 -30.93 45.32
CA GLN A 2 27.06 -31.62 44.57
C GLN A 2 26.50 -30.71 43.47
N GLY A 3 26.76 -30.84 42.17
CA GLY A 3 27.06 -32.02 41.34
C GLY A 3 25.78 -32.41 40.59
N HIS A 4 25.64 -32.03 39.31
CA HIS A 4 24.87 -32.76 38.28
C HIS A 4 25.07 -32.12 36.88
N PRO A 5 25.59 -32.86 35.88
CA PRO A 5 25.61 -32.44 34.48
C PRO A 5 24.28 -32.76 33.77
N PHE A 6 23.81 -31.83 32.92
CA PHE A 6 22.59 -31.99 32.14
C PHE A 6 22.85 -32.91 30.93
N ARG A 7 22.11 -34.01 30.87
CA ARG A 7 22.21 -35.10 29.88
C ARG A 7 21.07 -34.94 28.87
N ALA A 8 21.38 -35.02 27.58
CA ALA A 8 20.40 -35.05 26.50
C ALA A 8 19.60 -36.37 26.51
N PRO A 9 18.32 -36.38 26.05
CA PRO A 9 17.64 -37.59 25.64
C PRO A 9 17.55 -37.73 24.11
N GLU A 10 17.73 -38.97 23.68
CA GLU A 10 17.73 -39.45 22.30
C GLU A 10 16.33 -39.60 21.69
N ARG A 11 16.34 -39.78 20.36
CA ARG A 11 15.22 -40.18 19.49
C ARG A 11 14.44 -41.38 20.02
N GLY A 12 13.11 -41.31 19.89
CA GLY A 12 12.22 -42.45 19.88
C GLY A 12 11.43 -42.48 18.58
N GLU A 13 11.76 -43.43 17.70
CA GLU A 13 10.92 -43.86 16.59
C GLU A 13 9.74 -44.72 17.09
N ARG A 14 8.66 -44.74 16.28
CA ARG A 14 7.51 -45.68 16.17
C ARG A 14 6.29 -44.81 15.83
N GLY A 15 5.65 -44.87 14.67
CA GLY A 15 5.35 -46.01 13.80
C GLY A 15 3.83 -46.23 13.77
N ILE A 16 3.24 -46.22 12.56
CA ILE A 16 2.28 -47.26 12.11
C ILE A 16 0.88 -47.16 12.80
N ASP A 17 -0.28 -46.90 12.19
CA ASP A 17 -0.86 -47.33 10.92
C ASP A 17 -2.16 -46.54 10.62
N ALA A 18 -2.50 -46.45 9.34
CA ALA A 18 -3.87 -46.55 8.82
C ALA A 18 -3.92 -47.85 7.98
N PRO A 19 -5.05 -48.31 7.40
CA PRO A 19 -6.49 -48.12 7.63
C PRO A 19 -7.20 -49.49 7.85
N ASP A 20 -8.52 -49.56 8.08
CA ASP A 20 -9.38 -50.55 7.38
C ASP A 20 -10.87 -50.21 7.54
N ASP A 21 -11.56 -50.44 6.44
CA ASP A 21 -12.99 -50.46 6.23
C ASP A 21 -13.64 -51.73 6.81
N ARG A 22 -14.95 -51.86 6.58
CA ARG A 22 -15.90 -52.95 6.88
C ARG A 22 -16.69 -52.71 8.17
N GLY A 23 -18.02 -52.72 8.20
CA GLY A 23 -18.99 -53.31 7.30
C GLY A 23 -19.91 -54.24 8.08
N ALA A 24 -21.21 -54.15 7.80
CA ALA A 24 -22.27 -55.14 8.03
C ALA A 24 -23.13 -55.09 9.32
N GLY A 25 -24.44 -54.85 9.08
CA GLY A 25 -25.59 -55.63 9.60
C GLY A 25 -26.07 -55.29 11.03
N GLY A 26 -27.36 -55.16 11.34
CA GLY A 26 -28.62 -55.37 10.62
C GLY A 26 -29.76 -55.57 11.64
N ARG A 27 -31.02 -55.48 11.15
CA ARG A 27 -32.34 -55.88 11.74
C ARG A 27 -33.08 -54.85 12.63
N GLN A 28 -34.21 -54.31 12.14
CA GLN A 28 -35.64 -54.73 12.31
C GLN A 28 -36.26 -54.21 13.64
N ALA A 29 -37.50 -53.73 13.79
CA ALA A 29 -38.74 -53.80 13.00
C ALA A 29 -39.76 -52.71 13.46
N GLY A 30 -40.85 -52.56 12.68
CA GLY A 30 -42.15 -52.00 13.08
C GLY A 30 -42.41 -50.61 12.49
N GLY A 31 -43.42 -50.33 11.65
CA GLY A 31 -44.70 -50.98 11.42
C GLY A 31 -45.77 -49.88 11.49
N GLY A 32 -46.34 -49.48 10.36
CA GLY A 32 -47.34 -48.41 10.27
C GLY A 32 -47.68 -48.10 8.82
N GLU A 33 -48.66 -48.84 8.29
CA GLU A 33 -49.13 -48.78 6.91
C GLU A 33 -49.95 -47.51 6.65
N GLY A 34 -49.57 -46.77 5.61
CA GLY A 34 -50.34 -45.68 5.01
C GLY A 34 -50.49 -45.99 3.52
N HIS A 35 -51.67 -46.46 3.15
CA HIS A 35 -52.13 -46.73 1.80
C HIS A 35 -52.10 -45.45 0.96
N ALA A 36 -51.17 -45.35 0.01
CA ALA A 36 -51.15 -44.30 -1.00
C ALA A 36 -51.51 -44.91 -2.35
N ASP A 37 -52.73 -44.63 -2.77
CA ASP A 37 -53.24 -44.88 -4.11
C ASP A 37 -52.32 -44.27 -5.19
N ALA A 38 -52.22 -44.97 -6.32
CA ALA A 38 -51.51 -44.49 -7.50
C ALA A 38 -52.20 -43.21 -8.06
N PRO A 39 -51.45 -42.20 -8.52
CA PRO A 39 -52.06 -40.98 -9.06
C PRO A 39 -52.73 -41.24 -10.42
N ASP A 40 -53.93 -40.67 -10.57
CA ASP A 40 -54.74 -40.62 -11.80
C ASP A 40 -53.97 -39.95 -12.97
N PRO A 41 -53.92 -40.57 -14.18
CA PRO A 41 -53.22 -40.02 -15.34
C PRO A 41 -53.85 -38.76 -15.96
N ALA A 42 -54.93 -38.19 -15.40
CA ALA A 42 -55.61 -37.03 -15.95
C ALA A 42 -55.13 -35.64 -15.44
N ASP A 43 -54.20 -35.56 -14.48
CA ASP A 43 -53.79 -34.26 -13.87
C ASP A 43 -52.33 -33.85 -14.13
N VAL A 44 -51.86 -34.06 -15.37
CA VAL A 44 -50.53 -33.56 -15.83
C VAL A 44 -50.63 -32.26 -16.65
N GLY A 45 -51.78 -31.60 -16.65
CA GLY A 45 -52.04 -30.40 -17.46
C GLY A 45 -51.60 -29.06 -16.85
N GLY A 46 -51.24 -29.00 -15.56
CA GLY A 46 -51.15 -27.72 -14.83
C GLY A 46 -49.75 -27.14 -14.58
N VAL A 47 -48.69 -27.94 -14.60
CA VAL A 47 -47.37 -27.51 -14.03
C VAL A 47 -46.31 -27.24 -15.11
N ALA A 48 -46.58 -27.51 -16.38
CA ALA A 48 -45.60 -27.42 -17.47
C ALA A 48 -45.64 -26.11 -18.30
N ARG A 49 -46.00 -24.95 -17.71
CA ARG A 49 -46.01 -23.65 -18.45
C ARG A 49 -45.32 -22.45 -17.79
N ALA A 50 -44.68 -22.60 -16.64
CA ALA A 50 -44.13 -21.44 -15.92
C ALA A 50 -42.60 -21.23 -16.02
N SER A 51 -41.87 -21.95 -16.89
CA SER A 51 -40.40 -22.01 -16.79
C SER A 51 -39.59 -21.74 -18.07
N THR A 52 -40.16 -21.11 -19.10
CA THR A 52 -39.40 -20.87 -20.34
C THR A 52 -39.75 -19.56 -21.04
N SER A 53 -39.84 -18.47 -20.26
CA SER A 53 -40.00 -17.11 -20.82
C SER A 53 -39.03 -16.08 -20.24
N TRP A 54 -38.29 -16.41 -19.16
CA TRP A 54 -37.35 -15.46 -18.54
C TRP A 54 -35.93 -15.49 -19.11
N ILE A 55 -35.63 -16.41 -20.04
CA ILE A 55 -34.26 -16.63 -20.55
C ILE A 55 -33.99 -15.88 -21.89
N LEU A 56 -34.97 -15.19 -22.49
CA LEU A 56 -34.76 -14.49 -23.77
C LEU A 56 -35.28 -13.04 -23.80
N THR A 57 -35.30 -12.33 -22.67
CA THR A 57 -35.66 -10.91 -22.65
C THR A 57 -34.83 -10.10 -21.65
N SER A 58 -33.54 -9.92 -21.94
CA SER A 58 -32.73 -8.83 -21.36
C SER A 58 -31.55 -8.36 -22.24
N THR A 59 -31.50 -8.71 -23.53
CA THR A 59 -30.41 -8.28 -24.44
C THR A 59 -30.75 -7.08 -25.32
N THR A 60 -31.76 -6.29 -24.96
CA THR A 60 -32.06 -5.03 -25.68
C THR A 60 -32.13 -3.85 -24.72
N GLY A 61 -31.03 -3.09 -24.67
CA GLY A 61 -31.15 -1.66 -24.40
C GLY A 61 -30.51 -1.10 -23.14
N GLU A 62 -29.43 -1.70 -22.61
CA GLU A 62 -28.49 -0.92 -21.80
C GLU A 62 -27.58 -0.14 -22.76
N ARG A 63 -28.18 0.86 -23.43
CA ARG A 63 -27.40 1.93 -24.07
C ARG A 63 -26.60 2.56 -22.94
N GLY A 64 -25.28 2.54 -23.08
CA GLY A 64 -24.34 3.01 -22.08
C GLY A 64 -24.85 4.24 -21.35
N GLU A 65 -25.15 4.06 -20.06
CA GLU A 65 -25.11 5.16 -19.12
C GLU A 65 -23.68 5.67 -19.17
N ALA A 66 -23.49 6.73 -19.97
CA ALA A 66 -22.28 7.52 -19.93
C ALA A 66 -22.10 7.87 -18.45
N VAL A 67 -21.02 7.36 -17.85
CA VAL A 67 -20.57 7.77 -16.51
C VAL A 67 -20.54 9.29 -16.55
N GLN A 68 -21.57 9.92 -16.00
CA GLN A 68 -21.69 11.37 -15.99
C GLN A 68 -20.55 11.85 -15.13
N ALA A 69 -19.52 12.40 -15.78
CA ALA A 69 -18.40 13.01 -15.11
C ALA A 69 -18.95 14.15 -14.25
N SER A 70 -19.12 13.88 -12.95
CA SER A 70 -19.50 14.90 -12.00
C SER A 70 -18.49 16.04 -12.15
N PRO A 71 -18.92 17.32 -12.21
CA PRO A 71 -17.99 18.43 -12.35
C PRO A 71 -16.93 18.31 -11.26
N LEU A 72 -15.66 18.33 -11.68
CA LEU A 72 -14.52 18.27 -10.76
C LEU A 72 -14.67 19.45 -9.79
N ARG A 73 -15.11 19.15 -8.58
CA ARG A 73 -15.21 20.13 -7.51
C ARG A 73 -13.78 20.61 -7.21
N VAL A 74 -13.53 21.92 -7.31
CA VAL A 74 -12.19 22.52 -7.16
C VAL A 74 -11.77 22.76 -5.70
N TRP A 75 -12.73 22.76 -4.77
CA TRP A 75 -12.47 22.95 -3.34
C TRP A 75 -11.46 21.97 -2.69
N PRO A 76 -11.36 20.67 -3.04
CA PRO A 76 -10.38 19.78 -2.41
C PRO A 76 -8.95 20.11 -2.87
N LEU A 77 -8.78 20.56 -4.12
CA LEU A 77 -7.49 21.05 -4.62
C LEU A 77 -7.09 22.36 -3.94
N ALA A 78 -8.05 23.27 -3.74
CA ALA A 78 -7.82 24.49 -2.97
C ALA A 78 -7.46 24.20 -1.51
N ALA A 79 -8.16 23.28 -0.85
CA ALA A 79 -7.87 22.87 0.52
C ALA A 79 -6.47 22.23 0.65
N LEU A 80 -6.08 21.37 -0.30
CA LEU A 80 -4.74 20.81 -0.40
C LEU A 80 -3.68 21.90 -0.53
N LEU A 81 -3.89 22.85 -1.46
CA LEU A 81 -2.97 23.97 -1.65
C LEU A 81 -2.83 24.81 -0.37
N ILE A 82 -3.94 25.15 0.28
CA ILE A 82 -3.94 25.88 1.55
C ILE A 82 -3.12 25.13 2.60
N LEU A 83 -3.29 23.82 2.72
CA LEU A 83 -2.57 23.03 3.73
C LEU A 83 -1.07 22.96 3.44
N VAL A 84 -0.67 22.85 2.18
CA VAL A 84 0.74 22.95 1.76
C VAL A 84 1.31 24.34 2.09
N LEU A 85 0.57 25.41 1.82
CA LEU A 85 1.00 26.79 2.14
C LEU A 85 1.11 27.01 3.65
N VAL A 86 0.20 26.45 4.45
CA VAL A 86 0.27 26.50 5.92
C VAL A 86 1.52 25.79 6.41
N ARG A 87 1.82 24.58 5.91
CA ARG A 87 3.07 23.86 6.23
C ARG A 87 4.29 24.70 5.86
N ALA A 88 4.27 25.36 4.71
CA ALA A 88 5.37 26.22 4.29
C ALA A 88 5.57 27.45 5.18
N ALA A 89 4.47 28.09 5.59
CA ALA A 89 4.52 29.21 6.53
C ALA A 89 5.02 28.79 7.92
N LEU A 90 4.66 27.59 8.39
CA LEU A 90 5.16 27.02 9.64
C LEU A 90 6.65 26.71 9.54
N ALA A 91 7.09 26.04 8.48
CA ALA A 91 8.50 25.76 8.20
C ALA A 91 9.37 27.02 8.09
N ALA A 92 8.81 28.19 7.78
CA ALA A 92 9.56 29.44 7.75
C ALA A 92 9.67 30.11 9.14
N ARG A 93 8.88 29.67 10.12
CA ARG A 93 8.73 30.29 11.45
C ARG A 93 9.21 29.41 12.60
N THR A 94 9.41 28.12 12.37
CA THR A 94 9.93 27.22 13.39
C THR A 94 11.44 27.42 13.57
N PRO A 95 11.95 27.50 14.80
CA PRO A 95 13.38 27.53 15.03
C PRO A 95 14.02 26.22 14.57
N VAL A 96 15.32 26.25 14.28
CA VAL A 96 16.08 25.05 13.92
C VAL A 96 16.15 24.11 15.11
N ILE A 97 15.89 22.82 14.88
CA ILE A 97 16.00 21.78 15.91
C ILE A 97 17.38 21.10 15.87
N ASP A 98 17.74 20.39 16.94
CA ASP A 98 19.05 19.74 17.07
C ASP A 98 19.36 18.80 15.90
N ASP A 99 18.37 18.00 15.47
CA ASP A 99 18.51 17.07 14.35
C ASP A 99 18.85 17.79 13.03
N GLU A 100 18.23 18.94 12.77
CA GLU A 100 18.52 19.75 11.57
C GLU A 100 19.95 20.30 11.60
N GLY A 101 20.40 20.76 12.78
CA GLY A 101 21.78 21.20 12.97
C GLY A 101 22.78 20.07 12.76
N TYR A 102 22.44 18.85 13.17
CA TYR A 102 23.26 17.65 12.99
C TYR A 102 23.42 17.29 11.51
N TYR A 103 22.32 17.21 10.74
CA TYR A 103 22.38 16.94 9.30
C TYR A 103 23.02 18.08 8.50
N TRP A 104 22.83 19.33 8.94
CA TRP A 104 23.52 20.46 8.36
C TRP A 104 25.05 20.37 8.54
N LEU A 105 25.55 19.92 9.69
CA LEU A 105 26.99 19.72 9.90
C LEU A 105 27.57 18.70 8.90
N TRP A 106 26.85 17.63 8.61
CA TRP A 106 27.25 16.66 7.61
C TRP A 106 27.33 17.23 6.20
N SER A 107 26.43 18.16 5.86
CA SER A 107 26.48 18.87 4.57
C SER A 107 27.79 19.65 4.37
N ARG A 108 28.51 19.98 5.46
CA ARG A 108 29.83 20.62 5.43
C ARG A 108 30.97 19.64 5.18
N HIS A 109 30.75 18.36 5.45
CA HIS A 109 31.71 17.27 5.32
C HIS A 109 31.09 16.12 4.50
N LEU A 110 30.88 16.37 3.21
CA LEU A 110 30.23 15.42 2.31
C LEU A 110 31.01 14.11 2.26
N ASN A 111 30.33 13.02 2.62
CA ASN A 111 30.85 11.66 2.57
C ASN A 111 29.84 10.76 1.84
N LEU A 112 30.28 9.55 1.47
CA LEU A 112 29.43 8.53 0.84
C LEU A 112 28.52 7.83 1.86
N SER A 113 28.81 7.92 3.15
CA SER A 113 27.97 7.44 4.24
C SER A 113 28.36 8.11 5.54
N TYR A 114 27.42 8.26 6.46
CA TYR A 114 27.66 8.68 7.84
C TYR A 114 27.45 7.49 8.78
N LEU A 115 27.74 7.68 10.08
CA LEU A 115 27.76 6.60 11.06
C LEU A 115 26.39 5.91 11.22
N ASP A 116 25.33 6.68 11.13
CA ASP A 116 23.96 6.33 11.47
C ASP A 116 22.98 6.50 10.29
N HIS A 117 23.35 7.27 9.27
CA HIS A 117 22.48 7.51 8.11
C HIS A 117 23.22 7.53 6.75
N PRO A 118 22.48 7.19 5.67
CA PRO A 118 22.90 7.42 4.30
C PRO A 118 23.13 8.91 3.94
N PRO A 119 23.83 9.21 2.83
CA PRO A 119 24.35 10.54 2.59
C PRO A 119 23.38 11.51 1.89
N LEU A 120 22.24 11.06 1.35
CA LEU A 120 21.42 11.90 0.46
C LEU A 120 20.91 13.17 1.14
N VAL A 121 20.56 13.10 2.43
CA VAL A 121 20.12 14.28 3.20
C VAL A 121 21.21 15.35 3.24
N ALA A 122 22.44 14.97 3.58
CA ALA A 122 23.58 15.89 3.63
C ALA A 122 23.93 16.48 2.26
N TRP A 123 23.80 15.68 1.19
CA TRP A 123 24.06 16.15 -0.17
C TRP A 123 23.01 17.18 -0.62
N LEU A 124 21.73 16.92 -0.36
CA LEU A 124 20.66 17.83 -0.70
C LEU A 124 20.72 19.11 0.14
N ASP A 125 21.08 19.02 1.41
CA ASP A 125 21.30 20.18 2.28
C ASP A 125 22.46 21.05 1.80
N ALA A 126 23.55 20.44 1.34
CA ALA A 126 24.69 21.17 0.77
C ALA A 126 24.30 21.91 -0.52
N ILE A 127 23.50 21.27 -1.37
CA ILE A 127 22.96 21.91 -2.59
C ILE A 127 22.02 23.05 -2.20
N ALA A 128 21.08 22.81 -1.28
CA ALA A 128 20.09 23.81 -0.90
C ALA A 128 20.76 25.04 -0.25
N THR A 129 21.71 24.83 0.65
CA THR A 129 22.41 25.93 1.33
C THR A 129 23.49 26.62 0.48
N SER A 130 23.80 26.09 -0.71
CA SER A 130 24.71 26.77 -1.66
C SER A 130 24.17 28.11 -2.16
N ALA A 131 22.83 28.29 -2.18
CA ALA A 131 22.16 29.51 -2.58
C ALA A 131 22.09 30.58 -1.47
N GLY A 132 22.48 30.24 -0.24
CA GLY A 132 22.50 31.16 0.89
C GLY A 132 22.40 30.46 2.24
N ARG A 133 22.87 31.13 3.29
CA ARG A 133 22.84 30.64 4.68
C ARG A 133 21.57 31.08 5.39
N THR A 134 20.41 30.58 4.95
CA THR A 134 19.14 30.81 5.64
C THR A 134 18.54 29.49 6.09
N GLU A 135 18.00 29.46 7.31
CA GLU A 135 17.41 28.28 7.94
C GLU A 135 16.31 27.65 7.07
N TRP A 136 15.53 28.48 6.37
CA TRP A 136 14.46 27.99 5.51
C TRP A 136 14.98 27.15 4.33
N LEU A 137 16.17 27.45 3.78
CA LEU A 137 16.71 26.71 2.64
C LEU A 137 17.02 25.26 3.03
N LEU A 138 17.39 25.02 4.28
CA LEU A 138 17.66 23.68 4.80
C LEU A 138 16.42 22.77 4.70
N ARG A 139 15.22 23.35 4.78
CA ARG A 139 13.95 22.61 4.74
C ARG A 139 13.43 22.39 3.32
N VAL A 140 13.99 23.05 2.31
CA VAL A 140 13.58 22.94 0.91
C VAL A 140 13.56 21.48 0.42
N PRO A 141 14.60 20.65 0.66
CA PRO A 141 14.57 19.25 0.25
C PRO A 141 13.41 18.46 0.86
N ALA A 142 13.16 18.62 2.16
CA ALA A 142 12.06 17.96 2.86
C ALA A 142 10.67 18.39 2.34
N MET A 143 10.50 19.68 2.08
CA MET A 143 9.27 20.24 1.52
C MET A 143 9.04 19.75 0.09
N ALA A 144 10.08 19.75 -0.74
CA ALA A 144 10.03 19.23 -2.10
C ALA A 144 9.71 17.74 -2.13
N ALA A 145 10.30 16.95 -1.22
CA ALA A 145 10.04 15.53 -1.09
C ALA A 145 8.59 15.24 -0.67
N THR A 146 8.05 16.02 0.27
CA THR A 146 6.65 15.92 0.70
C THR A 146 5.69 16.24 -0.45
N LEU A 147 5.98 17.31 -1.22
CA LEU A 147 5.19 17.66 -2.40
C LEU A 147 5.26 16.55 -3.46
N GLY A 148 6.46 16.06 -3.76
CA GLY A 148 6.65 14.94 -4.68
C GLY A 148 5.90 13.69 -4.25
N THR A 149 5.95 13.33 -2.96
CA THR A 149 5.22 12.20 -2.40
C THR A 149 3.72 12.35 -2.63
N THR A 150 3.18 13.55 -2.41
CA THR A 150 1.77 13.87 -2.64
C THR A 150 1.36 13.64 -4.11
N LEU A 151 2.19 14.10 -5.06
CA LEU A 151 1.94 13.92 -6.49
C LEU A 151 2.03 12.46 -6.93
N VAL A 152 3.02 11.74 -6.40
CA VAL A 152 3.21 10.31 -6.69
C VAL A 152 2.06 9.48 -6.14
N LEU A 153 1.60 9.75 -4.90
CA LEU A 153 0.44 9.07 -4.32
C LEU A 153 -0.85 9.35 -5.10
N TYR A 154 -1.03 10.58 -5.60
CA TYR A 154 -2.12 10.88 -6.52
C TYR A 154 -2.02 10.04 -7.80
N GLY A 155 -0.84 9.99 -8.43
CA GLY A 155 -0.60 9.22 -9.65
C GLY A 155 -0.87 7.73 -9.45
N LEU A 156 -0.29 7.16 -8.39
CA LEU A 156 -0.46 5.75 -8.01
C LEU A 156 -1.92 5.42 -7.73
N GLY A 157 -2.60 6.19 -6.88
CA GLY A 157 -4.00 5.95 -6.54
C GLY A 157 -4.94 6.16 -7.74
N ARG A 158 -4.61 7.09 -8.64
CA ARG A 158 -5.33 7.31 -9.90
C ARG A 158 -5.23 6.08 -10.80
N ASP A 159 -4.04 5.52 -10.92
CA ASP A 159 -3.78 4.39 -11.81
C ASP A 159 -4.38 3.08 -11.25
N LEU A 160 -4.40 2.89 -9.93
CA LEU A 160 -4.98 1.72 -9.27
C LEU A 160 -6.52 1.75 -9.20
N PHE A 161 -7.10 2.89 -8.84
CA PHE A 161 -8.51 2.99 -8.40
C PHE A 161 -9.26 4.19 -8.99
N GLY A 162 -8.66 4.91 -9.93
CA GLY A 162 -9.24 6.09 -10.59
C GLY A 162 -8.97 7.41 -9.86
N ALA A 163 -9.22 8.52 -10.57
CA ALA A 163 -8.85 9.87 -10.12
C ALA A 163 -9.38 10.28 -8.72
N PRO A 164 -10.63 9.94 -8.32
CA PRO A 164 -11.12 10.27 -6.99
C PRO A 164 -10.32 9.59 -5.86
N ALA A 165 -9.87 8.35 -6.09
CA ALA A 165 -9.07 7.62 -5.12
C ALA A 165 -7.66 8.20 -4.97
N GLY A 166 -7.03 8.57 -6.09
CA GLY A 166 -5.75 9.29 -6.08
C GLY A 166 -5.84 10.61 -5.31
N LEU A 167 -6.91 11.39 -5.52
CA LEU A 167 -7.11 12.65 -4.81
C LEU A 167 -7.28 12.43 -3.29
N ARG A 168 -8.01 11.39 -2.89
CA ARG A 168 -8.15 11.00 -1.48
C ARG A 168 -6.82 10.57 -0.87
N ALA A 169 -6.02 9.79 -1.58
CA ALA A 169 -4.69 9.36 -1.11
C ALA A 169 -3.76 10.56 -0.87
N ALA A 170 -3.70 11.49 -1.83
CA ALA A 170 -2.96 12.74 -1.68
C ALA A 170 -3.50 13.61 -0.53
N ALA A 171 -4.82 13.75 -0.43
CA ALA A 171 -5.46 14.50 0.65
C ALA A 171 -5.15 13.92 2.03
N LEU A 172 -5.21 12.59 2.19
CA LEU A 172 -4.87 11.93 3.45
C LEU A 172 -3.41 12.17 3.84
N TYR A 173 -2.48 12.02 2.91
CA TYR A 173 -1.06 12.28 3.18
C TYR A 173 -0.79 13.72 3.65
N VAL A 174 -1.45 14.70 3.02
CA VAL A 174 -1.30 16.11 3.42
C VAL A 174 -2.13 16.45 4.68
N ALA A 175 -3.22 15.74 4.96
CA ALA A 175 -4.03 15.97 6.15
C ALA A 175 -3.41 15.40 7.44
N VAL A 176 -2.64 14.32 7.34
CA VAL A 176 -2.08 13.63 8.50
C VAL A 176 -1.00 14.49 9.18
N PRO A 177 -1.15 14.83 10.49
CA PRO A 177 -0.24 15.74 11.19
C PRO A 177 1.21 15.26 11.26
N VAL A 178 1.44 13.95 11.41
CA VAL A 178 2.82 13.43 11.48
C VAL A 178 3.60 13.73 10.19
N PHE A 179 2.98 13.65 9.01
CA PHE A 179 3.64 14.03 7.76
C PHE A 179 3.79 15.54 7.61
N ALA A 180 2.96 16.34 8.29
CA ALA A 180 3.15 17.79 8.33
C ALA A 180 4.40 18.16 9.15
N LEU A 181 4.57 17.53 10.31
CA LEU A 181 5.76 17.74 11.16
C LEU A 181 7.05 17.34 10.44
N GLN A 182 7.01 16.28 9.63
CA GLN A 182 8.19 15.88 8.87
C GLN A 182 8.47 16.79 7.69
N ALA A 183 7.46 17.44 7.11
CA ALA A 183 7.64 18.39 6.01
C ALA A 183 8.26 19.72 6.44
N ILE A 184 8.14 20.09 7.73
CA ILE A 184 8.64 21.35 8.27
C ILE A 184 10.03 21.23 8.92
N HIS A 185 10.60 20.02 9.00
CA HIS A 185 11.94 19.79 9.52
C HIS A 185 12.86 19.19 8.46
N ALA A 186 14.11 19.60 8.42
CA ALA A 186 15.15 19.03 7.56
C ALA A 186 15.70 17.72 8.13
N ILE A 187 14.90 16.67 7.96
CA ILE A 187 15.20 15.30 8.39
C ILE A 187 15.14 14.36 7.17
N PRO A 188 15.74 13.15 7.21
CA PRO A 188 15.81 12.26 6.05
C PRO A 188 14.48 11.60 5.66
N ASP A 189 13.49 11.57 6.55
CA ASP A 189 12.27 10.76 6.39
C ASP A 189 11.36 11.17 5.20
N PRO A 190 11.12 12.47 4.92
CA PRO A 190 10.39 12.89 3.72
C PRO A 190 10.98 12.33 2.41
N LEU A 191 12.30 12.21 2.31
CA LEU A 191 12.97 11.64 1.14
C LEU A 191 12.67 10.15 1.01
N LEU A 192 12.72 9.41 2.12
CA LEU A 192 12.34 8.01 2.14
C LEU A 192 10.91 7.83 1.60
N TYR A 193 9.95 8.63 2.07
CA TYR A 193 8.56 8.51 1.63
C TYR A 193 8.38 8.78 0.15
N LEU A 194 9.07 9.79 -0.38
CA LEU A 194 9.06 10.10 -1.81
C LEU A 194 9.54 8.90 -2.62
N TRP A 195 10.73 8.39 -2.30
CA TRP A 195 11.38 7.36 -3.08
C TRP A 195 10.69 6.00 -2.94
N TRP A 196 10.10 5.70 -1.78
CA TRP A 196 9.24 4.53 -1.61
C TRP A 196 7.98 4.62 -2.46
N ALA A 197 7.24 5.72 -2.38
CA ALA A 197 6.03 5.89 -3.18
C ALA A 197 6.36 5.84 -4.69
N ALA A 198 7.48 6.43 -5.09
CA ALA A 198 7.93 6.43 -6.48
C ALA A 198 8.32 5.02 -6.95
N ALA A 199 9.03 4.26 -6.12
CA ALA A 199 9.37 2.87 -6.40
C ALA A 199 8.11 2.00 -6.56
N MET A 200 7.13 2.13 -5.66
CA MET A 200 5.86 1.41 -5.75
C MET A 200 5.10 1.75 -7.04
N TRP A 201 5.04 3.04 -7.39
CA TRP A 201 4.34 3.48 -8.60
C TRP A 201 5.04 3.04 -9.88
N ALA A 202 6.36 3.17 -9.94
CA ALA A 202 7.15 2.69 -11.07
C ALA A 202 7.06 1.17 -11.22
N PHE A 203 7.13 0.42 -10.11
CA PHE A 203 6.95 -1.04 -10.10
C PHE A 203 5.57 -1.43 -10.66
N TRP A 204 4.50 -0.80 -10.17
CA TRP A 204 3.15 -1.08 -10.66
C TRP A 204 3.05 -0.87 -12.17
N ARG A 205 3.56 0.26 -12.70
CA ARG A 205 3.56 0.53 -14.15
C ARG A 205 4.45 -0.44 -14.93
N ALA A 206 5.58 -0.84 -14.36
CA ALA A 206 6.52 -1.78 -15.00
C ALA A 206 5.88 -3.14 -15.24
N VAL A 207 5.11 -3.63 -14.27
CA VAL A 207 4.37 -4.90 -14.37
C VAL A 207 3.12 -4.77 -15.25
N HIS A 208 2.53 -3.58 -15.36
CA HIS A 208 1.32 -3.31 -16.16
C HIS A 208 1.62 -2.73 -17.55
N GLY A 209 2.65 -3.24 -18.22
CA GLY A 209 2.88 -2.99 -19.65
C GLY A 209 3.81 -1.82 -20.00
N GLU A 210 4.44 -1.17 -19.01
CA GLU A 210 5.49 -0.16 -19.26
C GLU A 210 6.88 -0.61 -18.77
N PRO A 211 7.53 -1.58 -19.43
CA PRO A 211 8.76 -2.20 -18.93
C PRO A 211 9.92 -1.22 -18.70
N ARG A 212 9.94 -0.08 -19.40
CA ARG A 212 10.90 1.02 -19.15
C ARG A 212 10.87 1.54 -17.70
N MET A 213 9.76 1.35 -16.99
CA MET A 213 9.60 1.79 -15.61
C MET A 213 10.40 0.92 -14.62
N TRP A 214 10.95 -0.22 -15.04
CA TRP A 214 11.93 -0.96 -14.23
C TRP A 214 13.17 -0.13 -13.91
N TRP A 215 13.64 0.71 -14.84
CA TRP A 215 14.74 1.63 -14.60
C TRP A 215 14.37 2.69 -13.56
N ALA A 216 13.17 3.26 -13.65
CA ALA A 216 12.66 4.23 -12.68
C ALA A 216 12.47 3.59 -11.29
N CYS A 217 12.01 2.34 -11.23
CA CYS A 217 11.88 1.57 -10.00
C CYS A 217 13.25 1.33 -9.35
N GLY A 218 14.24 0.83 -10.10
CA GLY A 218 15.60 0.62 -9.60
C GLY A 218 16.26 1.91 -9.13
N LEU A 219 16.09 3.01 -9.87
CA LEU A 219 16.59 4.32 -9.47
C LEU A 219 15.93 4.82 -8.18
N ALA A 220 14.60 4.71 -8.07
CA ALA A 220 13.87 5.12 -6.88
C ALA A 220 14.26 4.27 -5.66
N LEU A 221 14.44 2.96 -5.83
CA LEU A 221 14.94 2.08 -4.77
C LEU A 221 16.36 2.48 -4.33
N GLY A 222 17.27 2.73 -5.28
CA GLY A 222 18.62 3.17 -4.98
C GLY A 222 18.67 4.50 -4.23
N LEU A 223 17.88 5.48 -4.67
CA LEU A 223 17.74 6.78 -3.99
C LEU A 223 17.04 6.65 -2.63
N GLY A 224 16.10 5.70 -2.48
CA GLY A 224 15.49 5.36 -1.21
C GLY A 224 16.53 4.85 -0.21
N VAL A 225 17.38 3.90 -0.60
CA VAL A 225 18.48 3.38 0.24
C VAL A 225 19.48 4.48 0.57
N LEU A 226 19.77 5.37 -0.39
CA LEU A 226 20.64 6.52 -0.19
C LEU A 226 20.02 7.59 0.73
N SER A 227 18.72 7.53 0.98
CA SER A 227 18.01 8.39 1.94
C SER A 227 17.99 7.77 3.34
N LYS A 228 17.56 6.51 3.43
CA LYS A 228 17.45 5.76 4.69
C LYS A 228 17.58 4.26 4.43
N TYR A 229 18.37 3.56 5.23
CA TYR A 229 18.55 2.10 5.07
C TYR A 229 17.24 1.30 5.19
N ALA A 230 16.26 1.84 5.92
CA ALA A 230 14.91 1.28 6.02
C ALA A 230 14.24 1.08 4.64
N ALA A 231 14.68 1.80 3.60
CA ALA A 231 14.17 1.62 2.25
C ALA A 231 14.35 0.19 1.71
N LEU A 232 15.35 -0.57 2.20
CA LEU A 232 15.62 -1.96 1.81
C LEU A 232 14.49 -2.94 2.13
N VAL A 233 13.56 -2.57 3.03
CA VAL A 233 12.41 -3.43 3.35
C VAL A 233 11.47 -3.58 2.15
N LEU A 234 11.28 -2.52 1.35
CA LEU A 234 10.37 -2.55 0.20
C LEU A 234 10.80 -3.52 -0.92
N PRO A 235 12.05 -3.52 -1.42
CA PRO A 235 12.44 -4.46 -2.45
C PRO A 235 12.36 -5.91 -1.98
N VAL A 236 12.63 -6.18 -0.68
CA VAL A 236 12.40 -7.52 -0.10
C VAL A 236 10.92 -7.89 -0.16
N ALA A 237 10.03 -6.96 0.21
CA ALA A 237 8.58 -7.18 0.13
C ALA A 237 8.05 -7.35 -1.30
N MET A 238 8.72 -6.78 -2.31
CA MET A 238 8.35 -6.92 -3.72
C MET A 238 8.76 -8.27 -4.34
N LEU A 239 9.67 -9.02 -3.71
CA LEU A 239 10.17 -10.29 -4.22
C LEU A 239 9.35 -11.51 -3.73
N GLY A 240 8.49 -11.34 -2.73
CA GLY A 240 7.61 -12.38 -2.19
C GLY A 240 6.20 -12.30 -2.76
#